data_AF-F3M3B8-F1
#
_entry.id   AF-F3M3B8-F1
#
_cell.length_a   1.000
_cell.length_b   1.000
_cell.length_c   1.000
_cell.angle_alpha   90.00
_cell.angle_beta   90.00
_cell.angle_gamma   90.00
#
_symmetry.space_group_name_H-M   'P 1'
#
loop_
_entity.id
_entity.type
_entity.pdbx_description
1 polymer ?
#
loop_
_entity_poly.entity_id
_entity_poly.type
_entity_poly.pdbx_seq_one_letter_code
_entity_poly.pdbx_strand_id
1 'polypeptide(L)' 'MWKMVLSYIPDWKVFMQGFIAFLVPYIISRFFKWVHHSKED' A
#
# COMPACT_ATOMS: atom_id res chain seq x y z
N MET A 1 -21.31 -2.05 -22.35
CA MET A 1 -21.04 -2.25 -20.91
C MET A 1 -19.56 -2.10 -20.55
N TRP A 2 -18.63 -2.56 -21.40
CA TRP A 2 -17.17 -2.43 -21.19
C TRP A 2 -16.66 -1.00 -20.89
N LYS A 3 -17.23 0.03 -21.53
CA LYS A 3 -16.86 1.43 -21.28
C LYS A 3 -17.20 1.94 -19.87
N MET A 4 -18.26 1.43 -19.24
CA MET A 4 -18.62 1.78 -17.86
C MET A 4 -17.63 1.16 -16.86
N VAL A 5 -17.16 -0.06 -17.13
CA VAL A 5 -16.18 -0.75 -16.28
C VAL A 5 -14.85 0.00 -16.28
N LEU A 6 -14.39 0.45 -17.46
CA LEU A 6 -13.18 1.25 -17.58
C LEU A 6 -13.30 2.62 -16.89
N SER A 7 -14.50 3.20 -16.83
CA SER A 7 -14.75 4.45 -16.10
C SER A 7 -14.75 4.28 -14.58
N TYR A 8 -14.86 3.05 -14.08
CA TYR A 8 -14.81 2.74 -12.65
C TYR A 8 -13.37 2.54 -12.15
N ILE A 9 -12.42 2.36 -13.07
CA ILE A 9 -11.01 2.29 -12.70
C ILE A 9 -10.59 3.71 -12.29
N PRO A 10 -10.21 3.92 -11.02
CA PRO A 10 -9.77 5.23 -10.58
C PRO A 10 -8.57 5.67 -11.41
N ASP A 11 -8.46 6.98 -11.62
CA ASP A 11 -7.28 7.56 -12.25
C ASP A 11 -6.00 6.95 -11.67
N TRP A 12 -4.99 6.75 -12.52
CA TRP A 12 -3.72 6.17 -12.12
C TRP A 12 -3.13 6.85 -10.88
N LYS A 13 -3.36 8.15 -10.74
CA LYS A 13 -2.97 8.96 -9.58
C LYS A 13 -3.65 8.51 -8.28
N VAL A 14 -4.97 8.26 -8.31
CA VAL A 14 -5.75 7.81 -7.15
C VAL A 14 -5.37 6.38 -6.77
N PHE A 15 -5.14 5.52 -7.76
CA PHE A 15 -4.63 4.17 -7.51
C PHE A 15 -3.26 4.19 -6.80
N MET A 16 -2.32 4.99 -7.30
CA MET A 16 -1.00 5.14 -6.68
C MET A 16 -1.07 5.76 -5.28
N GLN A 17 -1.97 6.71 -5.04
CA GLN A 17 -2.19 7.27 -3.70
C GLN A 17 -2.69 6.21 -2.71
N GLY A 18 -3.67 5.39 -3.10
CA GLY A 18 -4.16 4.28 -2.28
C GLY A 18 -3.08 3.22 -2.03
N PHE A 19 -2.31 2.89 -3.07
CA PHE A 19 -1.20 1.96 -2.95
C PHE A 19 -0.14 2.46 -1.95
N ILE A 20 0.28 3.72 -2.06
CA ILE A 20 1.25 4.33 -1.12
C ILE A 20 0.67 4.37 0.30
N ALA A 21 -0.60 4.78 0.45
CA ALA A 21 -1.27 4.84 1.75
C ALA A 21 -1.37 3.49 2.44
N PHE A 22 -1.42 2.39 1.68
CA PHE A 22 -1.42 1.03 2.23
C PHE A 22 0.01 0.49 2.44
N LEU A 23 0.90 0.71 1.48
CA LEU A 23 2.25 0.14 1.46
C LEU A 23 3.14 0.78 2.53
N VAL A 24 3.06 2.10 2.72
CA VAL A 24 3.92 2.83 3.66
C VAL A 24 3.71 2.37 5.11
N PRO A 25 2.49 2.35 5.67
CA PRO A 25 2.27 1.84 7.03
C PRO A 25 2.67 0.37 7.20
N TYR A 26 2.46 -0.46 6.17
CA TYR A 26 2.83 -1.87 6.20
C TYR A 26 4.36 -2.07 6.28
N ILE A 27 5.11 -1.38 5.42
CA ILE A 27 6.58 -1.43 5.42
C ILE A 27 7.13 -0.94 6.75
N ILE A 28 6.63 0.19 7.26
CA ILE A 28 7.03 0.74 8.56
C ILE A 28 6.76 -0.27 9.68
N SER A 29 5.54 -0.83 9.75
CA SER A 29 5.18 -1.82 10.77
C SER A 29 6.07 -3.07 10.72
N ARG A 30 6.39 -3.54 9.51
CA ARG A 30 7.27 -4.69 9.30
C ARG A 30 8.71 -4.36 9.69
N PHE A 31 9.19 -3.17 9.36
CA PHE A 31 10.53 -2.71 9.74
C PHE A 31 10.69 -2.62 11.26
N PHE A 32 9.72 -2.01 11.96
CA PHE A 32 9.75 -1.94 13.42
C PHE A 32 9.68 -3.32 14.09
N LYS A 33 8.84 -4.24 13.56
CA LYS A 33 8.83 -5.64 14.05
C LYS A 33 10.17 -6.32 13.86
N TRP A 34 10.80 -6.12 12.70
CA TRP A 34 12.12 -6.70 12.42
C TRP A 34 13.20 -6.14 13.35
N VAL A 35 13.25 -4.82 13.54
CA VAL A 35 14.19 -4.16 14.45
C VAL A 35 13.99 -4.60 15.90
N HIS A 36 12.73 -4.80 16.34
CA HIS A 36 12.43 -5.28 17.68
C HIS A 36 12.92 -6.72 17.89
N HIS A 37 12.62 -7.61 16.94
CA HIS A 37 13.04 -9.02 17.02
C HIS A 37 14.57 -9.19 16.93
N SER A 38 15.27 -8.35 16.16
CA SER A 38 16.74 -8.39 16.10
C SER A 38 17.45 -7.87 17.36
N LYS A 39 16.71 -7.40 18.37
CA LYS A 39 17.28 -6.90 19.63
C LYS A 39 17.19 -7.90 20.79
N GLU A 40 16.48 -9.02 20.58
CA GLU A 40 16.30 -10.10 21.58
C GLU A 40 17.22 -11.32 21.34
N ASP A 41 18.03 -11.28 20.28
CA ASP A 41 19.18 -12.18 20.02
C ASP A 41 20.51 -11.47 20.32
#